data_AF-A0A1L8MBZ6-F1
#
_entry.id   AF-A0A1L8MBZ6-F1
#
_cell.length_a   1.000
_cell.length_b   1.000
_cell.length_c   1.000
_cell.angle_alpha   90.00
_cell.angle_beta   90.00
_cell.angle_gamma   90.00
#
_symmetry.space_group_name_H-M   'P 1'
#
loop_
_entity.id
_entity.type
_entity.pdbx_description
1 polymer ?
#
loop_
_entity_poly.entity_id
_entity_poly.type
_entity_poly.pdbx_seq_one_letter_code
_entity_poly.pdbx_strand_id
1 'polypeptide(L)'
;MELLLGILVCTCVAVCIYIEIQFRNHIISKHPEIWLALSEEKMGVKAFLSRPIAISDSARFGALSKTKDKEVKNYVSYQNSVCVVLFLLGLVSLILN
;
A
#
# COMPACT_ATOMS: atom_id res chain seq x y z
N MET A 1 -6.20 28.71 3.91
CA MET A 1 -5.24 27.70 3.41
C MET A 1 -5.42 26.35 4.08
N GLU A 2 -5.67 26.30 5.40
CA GLU A 2 -5.82 25.06 6.17
C GLU A 2 -6.96 24.14 5.69
N LEU A 3 -8.13 24.70 5.36
CA LEU A 3 -9.26 23.92 4.82
C LEU A 3 -8.91 23.20 3.51
N LEU A 4 -8.16 23.87 2.64
CA LEU A 4 -7.79 23.37 1.31
C LEU A 4 -6.72 22.27 1.43
N LEU A 5 -5.79 22.44 2.38
CA LEU A 5 -4.81 21.40 2.76
C LEU A 5 -5.50 20.17 3.36
N GLY A 6 -6.50 20.38 4.23
CA GLY A 6 -7.28 19.29 4.83
C GLY A 6 -8.04 18.46 3.79
N ILE A 7 -8.71 19.11 2.83
CA ILE A 7 -9.41 18.43 1.73
C ILE A 7 -8.42 17.64 0.87
N LEU A 8 -7.25 18.21 0.58
CA LEU A 8 -6.22 17.54 -0.20
C LEU A 8 -5.73 16.26 0.50
N VAL A 9 -5.43 16.33 1.80
CA VAL A 9 -5.00 15.17 2.59
C VAL A 9 -6.09 14.10 2.62
N CYS A 10 -7.35 14.46 2.89
CA CYS A 10 -8.47 13.51 2.88
C CYS A 10 -8.62 12.80 1.52
N THR A 11 -8.47 13.54 0.42
CA THR A 11 -8.55 12.99 -0.93
C THR A 11 -7.41 12.00 -1.19
N CYS A 12 -6.17 12.34 -0.78
CA CYS A 12 -5.03 11.44 -0.88
C CYS A 12 -5.25 10.14 -0.09
N VAL A 13 -5.78 10.22 1.13
CA VAL A 13 -6.09 9.04 1.95
C VAL A 13 -7.14 8.16 1.27
N ALA A 14 -8.21 8.74 0.75
CA ALA A 14 -9.27 7.99 0.06
C ALA A 14 -8.73 7.24 -1.18
N VAL A 15 -7.89 7.88 -1.98
CA VAL A 15 -7.25 7.26 -3.16
C VAL A 15 -6.32 6.12 -2.74
N CYS A 16 -5.54 6.29 -1.66
CA CYS A 16 -4.68 5.23 -1.14
C CYS A 16 -5.48 4.00 -0.72
N ILE A 17 -6.58 4.19 0.02
CA ILE A 17 -7.47 3.10 0.45
C ILE A 17 -8.06 2.38 -0.75
N TYR A 18 -8.50 3.12 -1.77
CA TYR A 18 -9.06 2.54 -2.99
C TYR A 18 -8.05 1.62 -3.70
N ILE A 19 -6.81 2.08 -3.86
CA ILE A 19 -5.74 1.31 -4.53
C ILE A 19 -5.36 0.07 -3.72
N GLU A 20 -5.29 0.16 -2.38
CA GLU A 20 -5.08 -0.99 -1.50
C GLU A 20 -6.14 -2.08 -1.70
N ILE A 21 -7.41 -1.69 -1.78
CA ILE A 21 -8.52 -2.64 -1.99
C ILE A 21 -8.39 -3.32 -3.36
N GLN A 22 -8.08 -2.56 -4.41
CA GLN A 22 -7.89 -3.10 -5.75
C GLN A 22 -6.70 -4.06 -5.81
N PHE A 23 -5.57 -3.67 -5.22
CA PHE A 23 -4.39 -4.52 -5.15
C PHE A 23 -4.66 -5.83 -4.41
N ARG A 24 -5.35 -5.76 -3.27
CA ARG A 24 -5.80 -6.93 -2.52
C ARG A 24 -6.64 -7.87 -3.38
N ASN A 25 -7.66 -7.35 -4.06
CA ASN A 25 -8.54 -8.16 -4.90
C ASN A 25 -7.77 -8.80 -6.07
N HIS A 26 -6.80 -8.07 -6.64
CA HIS A 26 -5.90 -8.61 -7.66
C HIS A 26 -5.07 -9.78 -7.15
N ILE A 27 -4.45 -9.66 -5.97
CA ILE A 27 -3.65 -10.75 -5.38
C ILE A 27 -4.52 -11.97 -5.07
N ILE A 28 -5.73 -11.80 -4.52
CA ILE A 28 -6.66 -12.90 -4.27
C ILE A 28 -7.02 -13.63 -5.56
N SER A 29 -7.19 -12.90 -6.66
CA SER A 29 -7.59 -13.45 -7.95
C SER A 29 -6.44 -14.10 -8.74
N LYS A 30 -5.26 -13.48 -8.74
CA LYS A 30 -4.13 -13.85 -9.61
C LYS A 30 -3.03 -14.63 -8.93
N HIS A 31 -2.87 -14.49 -7.61
CA HIS A 31 -1.86 -15.20 -6.81
C HIS A 31 -2.48 -15.76 -5.52
N PRO A 32 -3.55 -16.57 -5.61
CA PRO A 32 -4.26 -17.10 -4.43
C PRO A 32 -3.35 -17.92 -3.53
N GLU A 33 -2.36 -18.61 -4.08
CA GLU A 33 -1.35 -19.37 -3.34
C GLU A 33 -0.48 -18.48 -2.46
N ILE A 34 -0.10 -17.29 -2.94
CA ILE A 34 0.67 -16.32 -2.14
C ILE A 34 -0.23 -15.68 -1.09
N TRP A 35 -1.49 -15.40 -1.44
CA TRP A 35 -2.49 -14.91 -0.49
C TRP A 35 -2.71 -15.87 0.68
N LEU A 36 -2.83 -17.17 0.40
CA LEU A 36 -2.98 -18.23 1.39
C LEU A 36 -1.68 -18.46 2.18
N ALA A 37 -0.52 -18.50 1.52
CA ALA A 37 0.76 -18.68 2.20
C ALA A 37 1.05 -17.53 3.18
N LEU A 38 0.80 -16.27 2.80
CA LEU A 38 0.95 -15.13 3.71
C LEU A 38 -0.02 -15.18 4.91
N SER A 39 -1.09 -15.96 4.80
CA SER A 39 -2.02 -16.21 5.90
C SER A 39 -1.55 -17.26 6.90
N GLU A 40 -0.76 -18.23 6.44
CA GLU A 40 -0.25 -19.35 7.24
C GLU A 40 1.16 -19.08 7.79
N GLU A 41 2.02 -18.46 6.98
CA GLU A 41 3.46 -18.32 7.25
C GLU A 41 3.79 -17.20 8.26
N LYS A 42 3.01 -16.11 8.28
CA LYS A 42 3.27 -14.96 9.16
C LYS A 42 2.35 -14.86 10.38
N MET A 43 1.21 -15.54 10.41
CA MET A 43 0.14 -15.23 11.35
C MET A 43 -0.50 -16.48 11.91
N GLY A 44 0.01 -16.95 13.05
CA GLY A 44 -0.68 -17.93 13.87
C GLY A 44 -2.13 -17.47 14.14
N VAL A 45 -3.08 -18.15 13.49
CA VAL A 45 -4.56 -18.22 13.62
C VAL A 45 -5.39 -16.91 13.83
N LYS A 46 -4.85 -15.73 14.18
CA LYS A 46 -5.66 -14.58 14.62
C LYS A 46 -5.19 -13.19 14.18
N ALA A 47 -4.79 -12.99 12.93
CA ALA A 47 -4.39 -11.65 12.51
C ALA A 47 -4.79 -11.26 11.08
N PHE A 48 -6.10 -11.19 10.80
CA PHE A 48 -6.58 -10.61 9.54
C PHE A 48 -6.09 -9.17 9.30
N LEU A 49 -5.86 -8.39 10.38
CA LEU A 49 -5.40 -7.00 10.31
C LEU A 49 -3.94 -6.84 9.86
N SER A 50 -3.08 -7.84 10.04
CA SER A 50 -1.68 -7.78 9.58
C SER A 50 -1.49 -8.29 8.15
N ARG A 51 -2.52 -8.87 7.51
CA ARG A 51 -2.46 -9.36 6.12
C ARG A 51 -2.20 -8.26 5.10
N PRO A 52 -2.85 -7.08 5.14
CA PRO A 52 -2.54 -5.99 4.22
C PRO A 52 -1.07 -5.56 4.29
N ILE A 53 -0.53 -5.42 5.51
CA ILE A 53 0.88 -5.05 5.73
C ILE A 53 1.81 -6.15 5.19
N ALA A 54 1.53 -7.42 5.49
CA ALA A 54 2.32 -8.53 5.00
C ALA A 54 2.32 -8.65 3.46
N ILE A 55 1.22 -8.28 2.81
CA ILE A 55 1.09 -8.27 1.34
C ILE A 55 1.88 -7.11 0.74
N SER A 56 1.78 -5.92 1.34
CA SER A 56 2.57 -4.77 0.91
C SER A 56 4.08 -5.05 1.04
N ASP A 57 4.51 -5.65 2.15
CA ASP A 57 5.89 -6.10 2.36
C ASP A 57 6.31 -7.20 1.38
N SER A 58 5.41 -8.16 1.11
CA SER A 58 5.67 -9.21 0.12
C SER A 58 5.84 -8.63 -1.28
N ALA A 59 5.06 -7.60 -1.63
CA ALA A 59 5.16 -6.89 -2.90
C ALA A 59 6.48 -6.14 -3.05
N ARG A 60 6.99 -5.55 -1.96
CA ARG A 60 8.26 -4.81 -1.96
C ARG A 60 9.48 -5.73 -1.89
N PHE A 61 9.45 -6.77 -1.05
CA PHE A 61 10.65 -7.52 -0.66
C PHE A 61 10.46 -9.05 -0.63
N GLY A 62 9.25 -9.57 -0.72
CA GLY A 62 8.94 -11.00 -0.50
C GLY A 62 8.65 -11.80 -1.76
N ALA A 63 7.62 -12.66 -1.70
CA ALA A 63 7.27 -13.55 -2.81
C ALA A 63 6.70 -12.78 -4.01
N LEU A 64 5.87 -11.76 -3.75
CA LEU A 64 5.24 -10.96 -4.81
C LEU A 64 6.26 -10.11 -5.58
N SER A 65 7.33 -9.62 -4.93
CA SER A 65 8.37 -8.83 -5.59
C SER A 65 9.12 -9.60 -6.69
N LYS A 66 9.14 -10.94 -6.59
CA LYS A 66 9.78 -11.83 -7.56
C LYS A 66 8.88 -12.15 -8.76
N THR A 67 7.60 -11.79 -8.69
CA THR A 67 6.66 -12.02 -9.79
C THR A 67 6.92 -11.05 -10.95
N LYS A 68 6.61 -11.48 -12.18
CA LYS A 68 6.62 -10.58 -13.36
C LYS A 68 5.31 -9.80 -13.50
N ASP A 69 4.46 -9.80 -12.49
CA ASP A 69 3.16 -9.16 -12.52
C ASP A 69 3.31 -7.63 -12.57
N LYS A 70 2.72 -7.03 -13.60
CA LYS A 70 2.77 -5.59 -13.83
C LYS A 70 1.99 -4.82 -12.75
N GLU A 71 0.89 -5.36 -12.26
CA GLU A 71 0.06 -4.70 -11.23
C GLU A 71 0.78 -4.62 -9.89
N VAL A 72 1.54 -5.66 -9.53
CA VAL A 72 2.42 -5.64 -8.33
C VAL A 72 3.47 -4.54 -8.45
N LYS A 73 4.12 -4.43 -9.61
CA LYS A 73 5.12 -3.37 -9.84
C LYS A 73 4.51 -1.98 -9.82
N ASN A 74 3.32 -1.81 -10.42
CA ASN A 74 2.59 -0.55 -10.40
C ASN A 74 2.23 -0.15 -8.97
N TYR A 75 1.75 -1.08 -8.15
CA TYR A 75 1.42 -0.83 -6.75
C TYR A 75 2.64 -0.37 -5.93
N VAL A 76 3.80 -1.03 -6.08
CA VAL A 76 5.04 -0.62 -5.40
C VAL A 76 5.49 0.77 -5.85
N SER A 77 5.42 1.06 -7.15
CA SER A 77 5.74 2.38 -7.70
C SER A 77 4.82 3.47 -7.15
N TYR A 78 3.52 3.19 -7.07
CA TYR A 78 2.52 4.08 -6.49
C TYR A 78 2.82 4.38 -5.02
N GLN A 79 3.06 3.35 -4.21
CA GLN A 79 3.38 3.50 -2.79
C GLN A 79 4.63 4.36 -2.57
N ASN A 80 5.69 4.14 -3.34
CA ASN A 80 6.89 4.99 -3.28
C ASN A 80 6.58 6.44 -3.66
N SER A 81 5.76 6.65 -4.69
CA SER A 81 5.37 8.00 -5.14
C SER A 81 4.55 8.73 -4.07
N VAL A 82 3.61 8.05 -3.40
CA VAL A 82 2.84 8.62 -2.28
C VAL A 82 3.76 9.01 -1.12
N CYS A 83 4.73 8.16 -0.76
CA CYS A 83 5.69 8.49 0.28
C CYS A 83 6.50 9.76 -0.06
N VAL A 84 6.93 9.92 -1.31
CA VAL A 84 7.64 11.13 -1.77
C VAL A 84 6.75 12.36 -1.67
N VAL A 85 5.48 12.27 -2.11
CA VAL A 85 4.53 13.39 -2.03
C VAL A 85 4.27 13.79 -0.58
N LEU A 86 4.03 12.82 0.31
CA LEU A 86 3.81 13.09 1.73
C LEU A 86 5.05 13.70 2.40
N PHE A 87 6.25 13.23 2.04
CA PHE A 87 7.51 13.80 2.52
C PHE A 87 7.68 15.27 2.09
N LEU A 88 7.42 15.58 0.81
CA LEU A 88 7.48 16.94 0.29
C LEU A 88 6.45 17.86 0.96
N LEU A 89 5.22 17.38 1.16
CA LEU A 89 4.19 18.12 1.89
C LEU A 89 4.64 18.42 3.33
N GLY A 90 5.23 17.44 4.03
CA GLY A 90 5.79 17.62 5.37
C GLY A 90 6.91 18.67 5.42
N LEU A 91 7.83 18.65 4.45
CA LEU A 91 8.89 19.67 4.33
C LEU A 91 8.33 21.07 4.11
N VAL A 92 7.35 21.22 3.21
CA VAL A 92 6.71 22.51 2.94
C VAL A 92 6.00 23.02 4.20
N SER A 93 5.28 22.15 4.92
CA SER A 93 4.66 22.50 6.19
C SER A 93 5.65 22.93 7.27
N LEU A 94 6.86 22.35 7.29
CA LEU A 94 7.93 22.72 8.23
C LEU A 94 8.59 24.06 7.89
N ILE A 95 8.70 24.41 6.60
CA ILE A 95 9.29 25.69 6.15
C ILE A 95 8.31 26.85 6.34
N LEU A 96 7.00 26.59 6.21
CA LEU A 96 5.95 27.60 6.32
C LEU A 96 5.52 27.90 7.77
N ASN A 97 5.92 27.06 8.73
CA ASN A 97 5.78 27.29 10.17
C ASN A 97 7.05 27.93 10.73
#